data_AF-A0AAW9QVC7-F1
#
_entry.id   AF-A0AAW9QVC7-F1
#
_cell.length_a   1.000
_cell.length_b   1.000
_cell.length_c   1.000
_cell.angle_alpha   90.00
_cell.angle_beta   90.00
_cell.angle_gamma   90.00
#
_symmetry.space_group_name_H-M   'P 1'
#
loop_
_entity.id
_entity.type
_entity.pdbx_description
1 polymer ?
#
loop_
_entity_poly.entity_id
_entity_poly.type
_entity_poly.pdbx_seq_one_letter_code
_entity_poly.pdbx_strand_id
1 'polypeptide(L)'
;MLTLVLLVVLLALVFEYINGFHDTANSIATVVATKVLSPTQAIGMAASMNLIGALAGTAVAKTIASGLIDAQVVEVTSQVLICTLSGAIVWNLITWYFGLPSSSSHALIGGLCGAALGASQTNWSSIIWSIPADPWWKGGGVLWKVIVPMVSSPVAGFIMGFLVMGLLFAVIAAMAMHRGWLGRLARPRWVNGFFGKAQIASAGYMGFAHGMNDAQKTMGIIALALVSAQSAGTLDNLPGWLAFLHPSPEALAHGDIDTWIKFVCALTMAAGTAAGGWRIIRTMGHKMVKLHPIHGFAAETSAATVITLASSLGIPVSTTHNISSAIMGVGSAKRLNAVKWSVVERMIWAWVLTLPAAGGVAYLMIELFRVLGWT
;
A
#
# COMPACT_ATOMS: atom_id res chain seq x y z
N MET A 1 15.14 -24.99 10.95
CA MET A 1 15.10 -23.52 11.11
C MET A 1 15.29 -22.78 9.79
N LEU A 2 16.34 -23.06 9.01
CA LEU A 2 16.52 -22.46 7.67
C LEU A 2 15.29 -22.61 6.74
N THR A 3 14.65 -23.79 6.72
CA THR A 3 13.44 -24.04 5.92
C THR A 3 12.30 -23.06 6.24
N LEU A 4 12.15 -22.66 7.51
CA LEU A 4 11.12 -21.72 7.93
C LEU A 4 11.45 -20.30 7.46
N VAL A 5 12.73 -19.90 7.51
CA VAL A 5 13.17 -18.60 6.95
C VAL A 5 12.90 -18.53 5.45
N LEU A 6 13.26 -19.58 4.70
CA LEU A 6 12.98 -19.64 3.26
C LEU A 6 11.47 -19.61 2.98
N LEU A 7 10.66 -20.24 3.83
CA LEU A 7 9.21 -20.18 3.72
C LEU A 7 8.66 -18.77 4.00
N VAL A 8 9.22 -18.04 4.97
CA VAL A 8 8.87 -16.63 5.21
C VAL A 8 9.17 -15.79 3.97
N VAL A 9 10.36 -15.95 3.37
CA VAL A 9 10.72 -15.23 2.14
C VAL A 9 9.75 -15.56 1.02
N LEU A 10 9.43 -16.85 0.81
CA LEU A 10 8.46 -17.28 -0.20
C LEU A 10 7.08 -16.67 0.03
N LEU A 11 6.56 -16.73 1.26
CA LEU A 11 5.25 -16.15 1.60
C LEU A 11 5.25 -14.63 1.47
N ALA A 12 6.36 -13.95 1.77
CA ALA A 12 6.50 -12.52 1.58
C ALA A 12 6.41 -12.16 0.09
N LEU A 13 7.05 -12.92 -0.79
CA LEU A 13 6.94 -12.74 -2.23
C LEU A 13 5.54 -13.09 -2.77
N VAL A 14 4.89 -14.12 -2.23
CA VAL A 14 3.49 -14.42 -2.58
C VAL A 14 2.57 -13.27 -2.16
N PHE A 15 2.74 -12.75 -0.94
CA PHE A 15 2.01 -11.58 -0.45
C PHE A 15 2.24 -10.37 -1.34
N GLU A 16 3.48 -10.10 -1.74
CA GLU A 16 3.85 -8.99 -2.63
C GLU A 16 3.23 -9.11 -4.01
N TYR A 17 3.24 -10.31 -4.59
CA TYR A 17 2.59 -10.59 -5.86
C TYR A 17 1.09 -10.35 -5.75
N ILE A 18 0.48 -10.84 -4.67
CA ILE A 18 -0.94 -10.62 -4.38
C ILE A 18 -1.23 -9.13 -4.25
N ASN A 19 -0.38 -8.40 -3.53
CA ASN A 19 -0.52 -6.97 -3.34
C ASN A 19 -0.49 -6.24 -4.69
N GLY A 20 0.49 -6.55 -5.54
CA GLY A 20 0.62 -5.94 -6.87
C GLY A 20 -0.63 -6.09 -7.71
N PHE A 21 -1.21 -7.30 -7.77
CA PHE A 21 -2.42 -7.52 -8.57
C PHE A 21 -3.67 -6.92 -7.90
N HIS A 22 -3.77 -6.99 -6.58
CA HIS A 22 -4.90 -6.46 -5.80
C HIS A 22 -5.00 -4.94 -5.96
N ASP A 23 -3.87 -4.25 -5.82
CA ASP A 23 -3.80 -2.80 -5.79
C ASP A 23 -3.46 -2.18 -7.16
N THR A 24 -3.37 -3.00 -8.22
CA THR A 24 -3.34 -2.51 -9.61
C THR A 24 -4.48 -1.54 -9.87
N ALA A 25 -5.66 -1.78 -9.28
CA ALA A 25 -6.83 -0.91 -9.43
C ALA A 25 -6.57 0.53 -8.98
N ASN A 26 -5.67 0.76 -8.02
CA ASN A 26 -5.39 2.09 -7.46
C ASN A 26 -4.71 3.02 -8.47
N SER A 27 -3.91 2.48 -9.40
CA SER A 27 -3.21 3.27 -10.41
C SER A 27 -3.92 3.30 -11.78
N ILE A 28 -4.74 2.29 -12.10
CA ILE A 28 -5.34 2.18 -13.45
C ILE A 28 -6.84 2.40 -13.54
N ALA A 29 -7.61 2.28 -12.44
CA ALA A 29 -9.07 2.28 -12.53
C ALA A 29 -9.62 3.59 -13.12
N THR A 30 -9.00 4.72 -12.78
CA THR A 30 -9.33 6.07 -13.24
C THR A 30 -9.03 6.27 -14.72
N VAL A 31 -7.83 5.92 -15.21
CA VAL A 31 -7.41 6.10 -16.62
C VAL A 31 -8.13 5.15 -17.58
N VAL A 32 -8.51 3.97 -17.08
CA VAL A 32 -9.35 3.02 -17.82
C VAL A 32 -10.81 3.47 -17.82
N ALA A 33 -11.35 3.96 -16.70
CA ALA A 33 -12.74 4.44 -16.64
C ALA A 33 -12.97 5.69 -17.51
N THR A 34 -11.98 6.57 -17.62
CA THR A 34 -12.03 7.74 -18.52
C THR A 34 -11.78 7.39 -19.99
N LYS A 35 -11.42 6.13 -20.28
CA LYS A 35 -11.10 5.62 -21.62
C LYS A 35 -9.92 6.32 -22.27
N VAL A 36 -8.99 6.84 -21.47
CA VAL A 36 -7.75 7.47 -21.96
C VAL A 36 -6.76 6.40 -22.42
N LEU A 37 -6.65 5.30 -21.67
CA LEU A 37 -5.87 4.13 -22.03
C LEU A 37 -6.76 2.90 -22.13
N SER A 38 -6.40 1.99 -23.05
CA SER A 38 -6.91 0.63 -22.98
C SER A 38 -6.37 -0.06 -21.72
N PRO A 39 -7.07 -1.06 -21.18
CA PRO A 39 -6.60 -1.73 -19.97
C PRO A 39 -5.21 -2.36 -20.08
N THR A 40 -4.85 -2.91 -21.25
CA THR A 40 -3.53 -3.52 -21.48
C THR A 40 -2.42 -2.47 -21.43
N GLN A 41 -2.64 -1.31 -22.04
CA GLN A 41 -1.71 -0.18 -21.96
C GLN A 41 -1.57 0.34 -20.52
N ALA A 42 -2.69 0.45 -19.80
CA ALA A 42 -2.69 0.92 -18.42
C ALA A 42 -1.94 -0.05 -17.49
N ILE A 43 -2.14 -1.37 -17.65
CA ILE A 43 -1.41 -2.39 -16.89
C ILE A 43 0.09 -2.32 -17.17
N GLY A 44 0.51 -2.25 -18.44
CA GLY A 44 1.93 -2.16 -18.80
C GLY A 44 2.61 -0.94 -18.20
N MET A 45 1.95 0.22 -18.28
CA MET A 45 2.43 1.46 -17.65
C MET A 45 2.50 1.33 -16.13
N ALA A 46 1.44 0.84 -15.48
CA ALA A 46 1.39 0.69 -14.04
C ALA A 46 2.46 -0.28 -13.53
N ALA A 47 2.67 -1.42 -14.18
CA ALA A 47 3.71 -2.39 -13.81
C ALA A 47 5.11 -1.77 -13.94
N SER A 48 5.36 -1.02 -15.02
CA SER A 48 6.65 -0.36 -15.25
C SER A 48 6.93 0.74 -14.22
N MET A 49 5.93 1.57 -13.92
CA MET A 49 6.07 2.63 -12.92
C MET A 49 6.13 2.08 -11.49
N ASN A 50 5.39 1.01 -11.17
CA ASN A 50 5.51 0.28 -9.90
C ASN A 50 6.93 -0.25 -9.70
N LEU A 51 7.53 -0.85 -10.73
CA LEU A 51 8.92 -1.33 -10.68
C LEU A 51 9.89 -0.18 -10.35
N ILE A 52 9.78 0.94 -11.08
CA ILE A 52 10.64 2.11 -10.87
C ILE A 52 10.44 2.70 -9.48
N GLY A 53 9.18 2.83 -9.03
CA GLY A 53 8.83 3.33 -7.70
C GLY A 53 9.36 2.44 -6.58
N ALA A 54 9.22 1.12 -6.73
CA ALA A 54 9.73 0.15 -5.76
C ALA A 54 11.25 0.23 -5.59
N LEU A 55 11.99 0.56 -6.65
CA LEU A 55 13.45 0.74 -6.60
C LEU A 55 13.88 2.12 -6.07
N ALA A 56 12.96 3.07 -5.89
CA ALA A 56 13.29 4.47 -5.57
C ALA A 56 13.56 4.76 -4.09
N GLY A 57 13.31 3.83 -3.16
CA GLY A 57 13.53 4.08 -1.74
C GLY A 57 13.43 2.85 -0.83
N THR A 58 13.77 3.05 0.45
CA THR A 58 13.72 2.02 1.51
C THR A 58 13.21 2.53 2.86
N ALA A 59 12.82 3.81 2.96
CA ALA A 59 12.42 4.44 4.22
C ALA A 59 11.23 3.74 4.90
N VAL A 60 10.22 3.32 4.14
CA VAL A 60 9.06 2.58 4.65
C VAL A 60 9.47 1.17 5.10
N ALA A 61 10.41 0.54 4.40
CA ALA A 61 10.90 -0.80 4.76
C ALA A 61 11.56 -0.78 6.15
N LYS A 62 12.35 0.25 6.43
CA LYS A 62 12.95 0.47 7.76
C LYS A 62 11.89 0.60 8.86
N THR A 63 10.81 1.32 8.57
CA THR A 63 9.69 1.48 9.51
C THR A 63 8.92 0.19 9.74
N ILE A 64 8.78 -0.68 8.73
CA ILE A 64 8.12 -1.99 8.88
C ILE A 64 9.02 -2.98 9.62
N ALA A 65 10.32 -2.97 9.36
CA ALA A 65 11.27 -3.82 10.05
C ALA A 65 11.46 -3.45 11.53
N SER A 66 11.05 -2.26 11.98
CA SER A 66 11.32 -1.79 13.35
C SER A 66 10.14 -1.07 14.02
N GLY A 67 9.93 -1.34 15.30
CA GLY A 67 9.09 -0.51 16.19
C GLY A 67 7.58 -0.68 16.06
N LEU A 68 7.11 -1.86 15.64
CA LEU A 68 5.70 -2.28 15.74
C LEU A 68 5.50 -3.38 16.82
N ILE A 69 6.40 -4.36 16.88
CA ILE A 69 6.43 -5.41 17.92
C ILE A 69 7.56 -5.12 18.91
N ASP A 70 7.32 -5.39 20.18
CA ASP A 70 8.37 -5.39 21.20
C ASP A 70 9.14 -6.72 21.19
N ALA A 71 10.38 -6.67 20.68
CA ALA A 71 11.27 -7.82 20.61
C ALA A 71 11.72 -8.33 22.00
N GLN A 72 11.47 -7.59 23.08
CA GLN A 72 11.73 -8.04 24.45
C GLN A 72 10.60 -8.91 25.02
N VAL A 73 9.38 -8.76 24.48
CA VAL A 73 8.18 -9.48 24.94
C VAL A 73 7.87 -10.68 24.04
N VAL A 74 8.14 -10.56 22.73
CA VAL A 74 7.91 -11.63 21.75
C VAL A 74 9.12 -11.75 20.85
N GLU A 75 9.73 -12.93 20.84
CA GLU A 75 10.68 -13.30 19.79
C GLU A 75 9.94 -13.36 18.45
N VAL A 76 10.36 -12.54 17.49
CA VAL A 76 9.84 -12.57 16.12
C VAL A 76 10.42 -13.79 15.41
N THR A 77 9.84 -14.95 15.70
CA THR A 77 10.24 -16.21 15.09
C THR A 77 9.72 -16.32 13.66
N SER A 78 10.31 -17.21 12.86
CA SER A 78 9.83 -17.49 11.51
C SER A 78 8.36 -17.94 11.51
N GLN A 79 7.91 -18.65 12.54
CA GLN A 79 6.51 -19.08 12.70
C GLN A 79 5.55 -17.88 12.84
N VAL A 80 5.92 -16.86 13.62
CA VAL A 80 5.13 -15.63 13.78
C VAL A 80 5.00 -14.90 12.45
N LEU A 81 6.09 -14.80 11.68
CA LEU A 81 6.08 -14.16 10.36
C LEU A 81 5.29 -14.97 9.33
N ILE A 82 5.36 -16.31 9.37
CA ILE A 82 4.53 -17.19 8.52
C ILE A 82 3.04 -16.95 8.80
N CYS A 83 2.63 -16.92 10.07
CA CYS A 83 1.23 -16.68 10.44
C CYS A 83 0.77 -15.26 10.08
N THR A 84 1.65 -14.27 10.27
CA THR A 84 1.44 -12.88 9.87
C THR A 84 1.12 -12.77 8.38
N LEU A 85 2.02 -13.30 7.53
CA LEU A 85 1.88 -13.24 6.09
C LEU A 85 0.67 -14.06 5.61
N SER A 86 0.44 -15.23 6.20
CA SER A 86 -0.71 -16.08 5.87
C SER A 86 -2.03 -15.40 6.18
N GLY A 87 -2.17 -14.77 7.36
CA GLY A 87 -3.37 -14.01 7.72
C GLY A 87 -3.64 -12.84 6.77
N ALA A 88 -2.59 -12.11 6.39
CA ALA A 88 -2.68 -11.03 5.42
C ALA A 88 -3.05 -11.52 4.01
N ILE A 89 -2.43 -12.60 3.54
CA ILE A 89 -2.71 -13.25 2.26
C ILE A 89 -4.16 -13.73 2.19
N VAL A 90 -4.62 -14.47 3.20
CA VAL A 90 -5.98 -15.01 3.26
C VAL A 90 -6.99 -13.87 3.19
N TRP A 91 -6.80 -12.82 3.98
CA TRP A 91 -7.71 -11.68 3.96
C TRP A 91 -7.71 -10.95 2.61
N ASN A 92 -6.54 -10.70 2.03
CA ASN A 92 -6.43 -10.08 0.70
C ASN A 92 -7.10 -10.90 -0.41
N LEU A 93 -7.02 -12.23 -0.35
CA LEU A 93 -7.70 -13.10 -1.31
C LEU A 93 -9.22 -13.08 -1.12
N ILE A 94 -9.70 -13.03 0.13
CA ILE A 94 -11.13 -12.90 0.45
C ILE A 94 -11.67 -11.57 -0.10
N THR A 95 -11.02 -10.44 0.20
CA THR A 95 -11.47 -9.12 -0.26
C THR A 95 -11.42 -9.00 -1.77
N TRP A 96 -10.38 -9.53 -2.41
CA TRP A 96 -10.31 -9.62 -3.87
C TRP A 96 -11.44 -10.47 -4.46
N TYR A 97 -11.75 -11.62 -3.86
CA TYR A 97 -12.80 -12.50 -4.34
C TYR A 97 -14.15 -11.77 -4.38
N PHE A 98 -14.46 -11.00 -3.33
CA PHE A 98 -15.66 -10.16 -3.23
C PHE A 98 -15.54 -8.81 -3.95
N GLY A 99 -14.38 -8.48 -4.52
CA GLY A 99 -14.12 -7.22 -5.20
C GLY A 99 -14.22 -6.00 -4.28
N LEU A 100 -13.91 -6.17 -3.00
CA LEU A 100 -13.88 -5.12 -1.98
C LEU A 100 -12.50 -4.44 -2.00
N PRO A 101 -12.42 -3.11 -2.18
CA PRO A 101 -11.15 -2.40 -2.10
C PRO A 101 -10.67 -2.34 -0.64
N SER A 102 -9.83 -3.31 -0.25
CA SER A 102 -9.13 -3.34 1.03
C SER A 102 -7.69 -2.86 0.89
N SER A 103 -7.03 -2.66 2.03
CA SER A 103 -5.62 -2.28 2.07
C SER A 103 -4.75 -3.44 2.52
N SER A 104 -3.85 -3.89 1.63
CA SER A 104 -2.86 -4.91 1.95
C SER A 104 -1.94 -4.51 3.10
N SER A 105 -1.66 -3.20 3.25
CA SER A 105 -0.83 -2.68 4.34
C SER A 105 -1.47 -2.92 5.70
N HIS A 106 -2.77 -2.65 5.83
CA HIS A 106 -3.51 -2.91 7.07
C HIS A 106 -3.70 -4.41 7.32
N ALA A 107 -3.85 -5.21 6.25
CA ALA A 107 -3.90 -6.67 6.37
C ALA A 107 -2.58 -7.22 6.92
N LEU A 108 -1.44 -6.76 6.42
CA LEU A 108 -0.11 -7.15 6.90
C LEU A 108 0.11 -6.76 8.37
N ILE A 109 -0.21 -5.52 8.72
CA ILE A 109 -0.03 -5.02 10.09
C ILE A 109 -1.01 -5.71 11.05
N GLY A 110 -2.25 -5.95 10.62
CA GLY A 110 -3.22 -6.73 11.38
C GLY A 110 -2.74 -8.14 11.63
N GLY A 111 -2.27 -8.82 10.58
CA GLY A 111 -1.63 -10.13 10.69
C GLY A 111 -0.47 -10.13 11.67
N LEU A 112 0.38 -9.10 11.64
CA LEU A 112 1.54 -8.96 12.52
C LEU A 112 1.12 -8.80 13.98
N CYS A 113 0.16 -7.91 14.25
CA CYS A 113 -0.39 -7.70 15.60
C CYS A 113 -1.08 -8.97 16.13
N GLY A 114 -1.88 -9.63 15.29
CA GLY A 114 -2.59 -10.86 15.64
C GLY A 114 -1.66 -12.03 15.93
N ALA A 115 -0.63 -12.23 15.09
CA ALA A 115 0.37 -13.26 15.32
C ALA A 115 1.20 -13.00 16.59
N ALA A 116 1.58 -11.74 16.86
CA ALA A 116 2.29 -11.37 18.08
C ALA A 116 1.45 -11.58 19.35
N LEU A 117 0.16 -11.23 19.31
CA LEU A 117 -0.78 -11.52 20.41
C LEU A 117 -0.94 -13.02 20.63
N GLY A 118 -1.06 -13.82 19.56
CA GLY A 118 -1.15 -15.28 19.67
C GLY A 118 0.12 -15.86 20.30
N ALA A 119 1.29 -15.45 19.81
CA ALA A 119 2.58 -15.94 20.27
C ALA A 119 2.85 -15.58 21.74
N SER A 120 2.37 -14.43 22.19
CA SER A 120 2.49 -13.95 23.57
C SER A 120 1.40 -14.44 24.53
N GLN A 121 0.61 -15.44 24.13
CA GLN A 121 -0.49 -15.97 24.94
C GLN A 121 -1.51 -14.89 25.33
N THR A 122 -1.86 -14.02 24.37
CA THR A 122 -2.80 -12.91 24.54
C THR A 122 -2.28 -11.80 25.46
N ASN A 123 -0.96 -11.67 25.57
CA ASN A 123 -0.37 -10.53 26.27
C ASN A 123 -0.35 -9.29 25.36
N TRP A 124 -1.23 -8.34 25.67
CA TRP A 124 -1.37 -7.08 24.94
C TRP A 124 -0.14 -6.16 25.01
N SER A 125 0.81 -6.43 25.93
CA SER A 125 2.09 -5.71 25.98
C SER A 125 3.08 -6.12 24.88
N SER A 126 2.80 -7.19 24.12
CA SER A 126 3.62 -7.60 22.96
C SER A 126 3.59 -6.60 21.80
N ILE A 127 2.53 -5.78 21.75
CA ILE A 127 2.36 -4.73 20.76
C ILE A 127 2.83 -3.40 21.35
N ILE A 128 3.69 -2.71 20.63
CA ILE A 128 4.06 -1.35 20.98
C ILE A 128 2.90 -0.44 20.57
N TRP A 129 2.07 -0.02 21.53
CA TRP A 129 0.90 0.79 21.23
C TRP A 129 1.24 2.24 20.87
N SER A 130 2.09 2.90 21.67
CA SER A 130 2.42 4.30 21.48
C SER A 130 3.76 4.64 22.13
N ILE A 131 4.69 5.16 21.32
CA ILE A 131 5.90 5.84 21.79
C ILE A 131 5.88 7.22 21.12
N PRO A 132 5.41 8.27 21.82
CA PRO A 132 5.34 9.61 21.23
C PRO A 132 6.74 10.17 20.97
N ALA A 133 6.89 10.90 19.87
CA ALA A 133 8.11 11.63 19.51
C ALA A 133 7.73 12.95 18.82
N ASP A 134 8.64 13.93 18.83
CA ASP A 134 8.47 15.19 18.13
C ASP A 134 9.50 15.28 16.98
N PRO A 135 9.08 15.45 15.71
CA PRO A 135 7.70 15.51 15.21
C PRO A 135 6.95 14.17 15.24
N TRP A 136 5.61 14.22 15.32
CA TRP A 136 4.72 13.08 15.58
C TRP A 136 4.92 11.88 14.65
N TRP A 137 5.32 12.10 13.39
CA TRP A 137 5.53 11.04 12.41
C TRP A 137 6.79 10.19 12.68
N LYS A 138 7.65 10.62 13.62
CA LYS A 138 8.76 9.81 14.15
C LYS A 138 8.36 8.96 15.34
N GLY A 139 7.11 9.10 15.83
CA GLY A 139 6.60 8.29 16.93
C GLY A 139 6.65 6.80 16.62
N GLY A 140 6.98 5.99 17.62
CA GLY A 140 7.01 4.53 17.54
C GLY A 140 5.66 3.90 17.88
N GLY A 141 5.49 2.64 17.49
CA GLY A 141 4.29 1.87 17.80
C GLY A 141 3.16 2.02 16.79
N VAL A 142 2.13 1.20 17.00
CA VAL A 142 0.98 1.03 16.10
C VAL A 142 0.17 2.31 15.97
N LEU A 143 0.01 3.10 17.04
CA LEU A 143 -0.75 4.35 16.97
C LEU A 143 -0.15 5.33 15.97
N TRP A 144 1.14 5.65 16.11
CA TRP A 144 1.81 6.69 15.33
C TRP A 144 2.23 6.22 13.93
N LYS A 145 2.65 4.95 13.80
CA LYS A 145 3.12 4.41 12.51
C LYS A 145 1.98 3.87 11.64
N VAL A 146 0.81 3.56 12.21
CA VAL A 146 -0.26 2.86 11.50
C VAL A 146 -1.59 3.59 11.61
N ILE A 147 -2.13 3.75 12.81
CA ILE A 147 -3.50 4.25 13.00
C ILE A 147 -3.61 5.73 12.58
N VAL A 148 -2.65 6.56 12.97
CA VAL A 148 -2.65 7.97 12.59
C VAL A 148 -2.50 8.12 11.07
N PRO A 149 -1.52 7.50 10.38
CA PRO A 149 -1.45 7.48 8.91
C PRO A 149 -2.67 6.89 8.21
N MET A 150 -3.33 5.89 8.81
CA MET A 150 -4.54 5.26 8.28
C MET A 150 -5.70 6.26 8.16
N VAL A 151 -5.79 7.22 9.09
CA VAL A 151 -6.85 8.25 9.09
C VAL A 151 -6.38 9.53 8.42
N SER A 152 -5.12 9.93 8.63
CA SER A 152 -4.60 11.19 8.10
C SER A 152 -4.36 11.13 6.59
N SER A 153 -3.89 10.00 6.03
CA SER A 153 -3.64 9.89 4.59
C SER A 153 -4.91 9.98 3.74
N PRO A 154 -6.06 9.36 4.08
CA PRO A 154 -7.27 9.51 3.29
C PRO A 154 -7.90 10.90 3.47
N VAL A 155 -7.80 11.49 4.66
CA VAL A 155 -8.24 12.89 4.89
C VAL A 155 -7.41 13.85 4.03
N ALA A 156 -6.08 13.71 4.03
CA ALA A 156 -5.20 14.49 3.17
C ALA A 156 -5.50 14.26 1.69
N GLY A 157 -5.75 13.01 1.26
CA GLY A 157 -6.17 12.68 -0.09
C GLY A 157 -7.47 13.37 -0.50
N PHE A 158 -8.49 13.33 0.36
CA PHE A 158 -9.77 13.99 0.14
C PHE A 158 -9.60 15.51 0.00
N ILE A 159 -8.90 16.13 0.95
CA ILE A 159 -8.68 17.59 0.96
C ILE A 159 -7.88 18.00 -0.28
N MET A 160 -6.77 17.31 -0.57
CA MET A 160 -5.94 17.61 -1.72
C MET A 160 -6.71 17.43 -3.03
N GLY A 161 -7.46 16.34 -3.18
CA GLY A 161 -8.32 16.10 -4.33
C GLY A 161 -9.39 17.18 -4.51
N PHE A 162 -10.01 17.62 -3.41
CA PHE A 162 -11.00 18.70 -3.42
C PHE A 162 -10.38 20.03 -3.84
N LEU A 163 -9.23 20.41 -3.24
CA LEU A 163 -8.54 21.66 -3.51
C LEU A 163 -7.99 21.72 -4.93
N VAL A 164 -7.31 20.67 -5.40
CA VAL A 164 -6.79 20.57 -6.76
C VAL A 164 -7.94 20.67 -7.77
N MET A 165 -9.04 19.95 -7.55
CA MET A 165 -10.18 20.03 -8.45
C MET A 165 -10.87 21.40 -8.44
N GLY A 166 -11.02 22.00 -7.25
CA GLY A 166 -11.56 23.36 -7.10
C GLY A 166 -10.70 24.40 -7.81
N LEU A 167 -9.37 24.30 -7.69
CA LEU A 167 -8.43 25.16 -8.41
C LEU A 167 -8.55 24.97 -9.93
N LEU A 168 -8.59 23.73 -10.41
CA LEU A 168 -8.74 23.44 -11.84
C LEU A 168 -10.05 24.01 -12.40
N PHE A 169 -11.16 23.90 -11.66
CA PHE A 169 -12.42 24.51 -12.04
C PHE A 169 -12.35 26.04 -12.05
N ALA A 170 -11.73 26.65 -11.04
CA ALA A 170 -11.55 28.10 -10.97
C ALA A 170 -10.72 28.61 -12.16
N VAL A 171 -9.63 27.94 -12.50
CA VAL A 171 -8.78 28.26 -13.66
C VAL A 171 -9.54 28.12 -14.97
N ILE A 172 -10.30 27.03 -15.16
CA ILE A 172 -11.10 26.83 -16.38
C ILE A 172 -12.22 27.86 -16.48
N ALA A 173 -12.90 28.19 -15.38
CA ALA A 173 -13.92 29.22 -15.34
C ALA A 173 -13.33 30.60 -15.68
N ALA A 174 -12.16 30.94 -15.11
CA ALA A 174 -11.44 32.17 -15.43
C ALA A 174 -11.08 32.23 -16.92
N MET A 175 -10.51 31.18 -17.49
CA MET A 175 -10.21 31.10 -18.92
C MET A 175 -11.46 31.24 -19.79
N ALA A 176 -12.59 30.64 -19.37
CA ALA A 176 -13.85 30.70 -20.10
C ALA A 176 -14.45 32.12 -20.16
N MET A 177 -14.18 32.95 -19.16
CA MET A 177 -14.61 34.36 -19.13
C MET A 177 -13.81 35.26 -20.09
N HIS A 178 -12.59 34.86 -20.47
CA HIS A 178 -11.77 35.64 -21.41
C HIS A 178 -12.19 35.41 -22.88
N ARG A 179 -12.36 36.51 -23.62
CA ARG A 179 -12.55 36.46 -25.09
C ARG A 179 -11.22 36.13 -25.78
N GLY A 180 -11.29 35.40 -26.91
CA GLY A 180 -10.10 35.10 -27.73
C GLY A 180 -9.63 33.64 -27.66
N TRP A 181 -8.32 33.43 -27.56
CA TRP A 181 -7.71 32.09 -27.58
C TRP A 181 -7.88 31.34 -26.25
N LEU A 182 -7.82 32.05 -25.11
CA LEU A 182 -8.00 31.47 -23.77
C LEU A 182 -9.40 30.85 -23.58
N GLY A 183 -10.47 31.59 -23.92
CA GLY A 183 -11.83 31.05 -23.89
C GLY A 183 -12.06 29.90 -24.87
N ARG A 184 -11.28 29.80 -25.96
CA ARG A 184 -11.31 28.63 -26.85
C ARG A 184 -10.72 27.39 -26.19
N LEU A 185 -9.64 27.53 -25.41
CA LEU A 185 -9.00 26.43 -24.68
C LEU A 185 -9.84 25.90 -23.51
N ALA A 186 -10.66 26.76 -22.89
CA ALA A 186 -11.59 26.35 -21.83
C ALA A 186 -12.74 25.45 -22.32
N ARG A 187 -12.94 25.31 -23.64
CA ARG A 187 -14.01 24.46 -24.19
C ARG A 187 -13.76 22.98 -23.85
N PRO A 188 -14.81 22.19 -23.55
CA PRO A 188 -14.67 20.78 -23.14
C PRO A 188 -13.80 19.92 -24.06
N ARG A 189 -13.83 20.17 -25.38
CA ARG A 189 -12.99 19.45 -26.35
C ARG A 189 -11.48 19.58 -26.07
N TRP A 190 -11.01 20.78 -25.73
CA TRP A 190 -9.60 21.07 -25.52
C TRP A 190 -9.16 20.66 -24.12
N VAL A 191 -10.02 20.93 -23.12
CA VAL A 191 -9.83 20.45 -21.74
C VAL A 191 -9.70 18.93 -21.72
N ASN A 192 -10.63 18.19 -22.33
CA ASN A 192 -10.56 16.74 -22.38
C ASN A 192 -9.35 16.23 -23.17
N GLY A 193 -8.94 16.91 -24.25
CA GLY A 193 -7.75 16.55 -25.01
C GLY A 193 -6.45 16.73 -24.23
N PHE A 194 -6.31 17.85 -23.50
CA PHE A 194 -5.16 18.11 -22.65
C PHE A 194 -5.11 17.17 -21.45
N PHE A 195 -6.20 17.10 -20.67
CA PHE A 195 -6.25 16.25 -19.49
C PHE A 195 -6.27 14.77 -19.82
N GLY A 196 -6.67 14.36 -21.04
CA GLY A 196 -6.44 13.01 -21.52
C GLY A 196 -4.95 12.64 -21.51
N LYS A 197 -4.09 13.52 -22.04
CA LYS A 197 -2.64 13.29 -22.03
C LYS A 197 -2.03 13.47 -20.63
N ALA A 198 -2.45 14.50 -19.90
CA ALA A 198 -1.97 14.75 -18.54
C ALA A 198 -2.33 13.60 -17.59
N GLN A 199 -3.50 12.97 -17.78
CA GLN A 199 -3.91 11.83 -16.97
C GLN A 199 -2.98 10.61 -17.14
N ILE A 200 -2.38 10.41 -18.32
CA ILE A 200 -1.40 9.33 -18.50
C ILE A 200 -0.20 9.56 -17.57
N ALA A 201 0.28 10.81 -17.48
CA ALA A 201 1.38 11.16 -16.59
C ALA A 201 1.00 11.01 -15.11
N SER A 202 -0.19 11.46 -14.69
CA SER A 202 -0.64 11.31 -13.30
C SER A 202 -0.92 9.86 -12.92
N ALA A 203 -1.45 9.05 -13.82
CA ALA A 203 -1.64 7.61 -13.59
C ALA A 203 -0.30 6.88 -13.47
N GLY A 204 0.68 7.26 -14.29
CA GLY A 204 2.06 6.81 -14.16
C GLY A 204 2.67 7.23 -12.81
N TYR A 205 2.46 8.48 -12.39
CA TYR A 205 2.93 8.96 -11.09
C TYR A 205 2.26 8.23 -9.91
N MET A 206 0.97 7.93 -10.01
CA MET A 206 0.27 7.10 -9.03
C MET A 206 0.84 5.67 -8.97
N GLY A 207 1.17 5.07 -10.11
CA GLY A 207 1.89 3.79 -10.16
C GLY A 207 3.28 3.87 -9.51
N PHE A 208 4.04 4.93 -9.76
CA PHE A 208 5.33 5.15 -9.10
C PHE A 208 5.16 5.30 -7.57
N ALA A 209 4.22 6.13 -7.13
CA ALA A 209 3.98 6.35 -5.70
C ALA A 209 3.52 5.07 -5.00
N HIS A 210 2.69 4.26 -5.67
CA HIS A 210 2.27 2.95 -5.19
C HIS A 210 3.48 2.02 -4.97
N GLY A 211 4.32 1.82 -5.99
CA GLY A 211 5.53 0.99 -5.86
C GLY A 211 6.46 1.48 -4.75
N MET A 212 6.64 2.81 -4.64
CA MET A 212 7.48 3.43 -3.62
C MET A 212 6.99 3.18 -2.19
N ASN A 213 5.68 3.06 -1.94
CA ASN A 213 5.17 2.81 -0.59
C ASN A 213 4.99 1.31 -0.28
N ASP A 214 4.44 0.56 -1.24
CA ASP A 214 3.93 -0.79 -0.98
C ASP A 214 5.01 -1.85 -1.06
N ALA A 215 5.91 -1.77 -2.05
CA ALA A 215 6.93 -2.81 -2.20
C ALA A 215 7.92 -2.84 -1.03
N GLN A 216 8.15 -1.66 -0.45
CA GLN A 216 9.00 -1.52 0.73
C GLN A 216 8.44 -2.26 1.96
N LYS A 217 7.14 -2.52 2.04
CA LYS A 217 6.55 -3.23 3.19
C LYS A 217 7.02 -4.68 3.23
N THR A 218 6.99 -5.36 2.08
CA THR A 218 7.51 -6.72 1.95
C THR A 218 9.03 -6.76 2.15
N MET A 219 9.76 -5.76 1.61
CA MET A 219 11.20 -5.64 1.87
C MET A 219 11.50 -5.61 3.37
N GLY A 220 10.71 -4.86 4.14
CA GLY A 220 10.84 -4.76 5.60
C GLY A 220 10.60 -6.11 6.30
N ILE A 221 9.60 -6.90 5.88
CA ILE A 221 9.34 -8.23 6.45
C ILE A 221 10.46 -9.22 6.13
N ILE A 222 10.97 -9.23 4.90
CA ILE A 222 12.10 -10.09 4.52
C ILE A 222 13.35 -9.70 5.30
N ALA A 223 13.66 -8.40 5.39
CA ALA A 223 14.80 -7.92 6.16
C ALA A 223 14.68 -8.30 7.64
N LEU A 224 13.50 -8.12 8.24
CA LEU A 224 13.23 -8.54 9.61
C LEU A 224 13.46 -10.04 9.80
N ALA A 225 12.95 -10.88 8.88
CA ALA A 225 13.12 -12.33 8.94
C ALA A 225 14.60 -12.75 8.90
N LEU A 226 15.40 -12.14 8.03
CA LEU A 226 16.82 -12.48 7.85
C LEU A 226 17.67 -11.97 9.02
N VAL A 227 17.41 -10.76 9.51
CA VAL A 227 18.10 -10.22 10.70
C VAL A 227 17.79 -11.09 11.92
N SER A 228 16.53 -11.42 12.16
CA SER A 228 16.15 -12.32 13.26
C SER A 228 16.77 -13.71 13.12
N ALA A 229 16.84 -14.26 11.90
CA ALA A 229 17.47 -15.55 11.64
C ALA A 229 18.99 -15.53 11.86
N GLN A 230 19.67 -14.43 11.49
CA GLN A 230 21.10 -14.23 11.72
C GLN A 230 21.40 -14.13 13.22
N SER A 231 20.63 -13.33 13.96
CA SER A 231 20.78 -13.19 15.41
C SER A 231 20.55 -14.52 16.15
N ALA A 232 19.66 -15.37 15.64
CA ALA A 232 19.41 -16.71 16.17
C ALA A 232 20.45 -17.77 15.73
N GLY A 233 21.51 -17.39 15.00
CA GLY A 233 22.52 -18.31 14.48
C GLY A 233 22.00 -19.29 13.41
N THR A 234 20.79 -19.08 12.88
CA THR A 234 20.18 -19.97 11.88
C THR A 234 20.89 -19.91 10.53
N LEU A 235 21.56 -18.79 10.24
CA LEU A 235 22.26 -18.56 8.97
C LEU A 235 23.77 -18.88 9.04
N ASP A 236 24.35 -19.19 10.20
CA ASP A 236 25.81 -19.30 10.37
C ASP A 236 26.45 -20.42 9.54
N ASN A 237 25.70 -21.49 9.26
CA ASN A 237 26.18 -22.68 8.54
C ASN A 237 25.56 -22.80 7.13
N LEU A 238 25.41 -21.69 6.42
CA LEU A 238 24.84 -21.69 5.07
C LEU A 238 25.82 -22.29 4.05
N PRO A 239 25.31 -23.09 3.08
CA PRO A 239 26.06 -23.41 1.87
C PRO A 239 26.48 -22.13 1.13
N GLY A 240 27.66 -22.12 0.49
CA GLY A 240 28.18 -20.92 -0.17
C GLY A 240 27.26 -20.29 -1.23
N TRP A 241 26.39 -21.07 -1.86
CA TRP A 241 25.40 -20.57 -2.83
C TRP A 241 24.22 -19.82 -2.17
N LEU A 242 24.00 -19.98 -0.87
CA LEU A 242 23.02 -19.25 -0.07
C LEU A 242 23.64 -18.11 0.75
N ALA A 243 24.95 -17.86 0.63
CA ALA A 243 25.63 -16.85 1.43
C ALA A 243 25.04 -15.43 1.26
N PHE A 244 24.35 -15.15 0.14
CA PHE A 244 23.65 -13.89 -0.09
C PHE A 244 22.47 -13.64 0.88
N LEU A 245 22.01 -14.66 1.60
CA LEU A 245 20.97 -14.53 2.63
C LEU A 245 21.50 -13.91 3.92
N HIS A 246 22.82 -13.87 4.14
CA HIS A 246 23.38 -13.14 5.26
C HIS A 246 23.07 -11.65 5.11
N PRO A 247 22.43 -11.02 6.11
CA PRO A 247 22.24 -9.58 6.10
C PRO A 247 23.58 -8.87 5.99
N SER A 248 23.66 -7.83 5.15
CA SER A 248 24.87 -7.00 5.06
C SER A 248 25.21 -6.33 6.41
N PRO A 249 26.48 -5.95 6.64
CA PRO A 249 26.86 -5.18 7.84
C PRO A 249 26.02 -3.91 8.01
N GLU A 250 25.69 -3.24 6.91
CA GLU A 250 24.83 -2.05 6.89
C GLU A 250 23.38 -2.38 7.27
N ALA A 251 22.86 -3.53 6.83
CA ALA A 251 21.54 -4.01 7.24
C ALA A 251 21.48 -4.26 8.75
N LEU A 252 22.53 -4.84 9.33
CA LEU A 252 22.62 -5.11 10.77
C LEU A 252 22.84 -3.83 11.60
N ALA A 253 23.66 -2.89 11.11
CA ALA A 253 24.04 -1.68 11.85
C ALA A 253 23.01 -0.54 11.73
N HIS A 254 22.38 -0.39 10.56
CA HIS A 254 21.55 0.77 10.23
C HIS A 254 20.14 0.40 9.74
N GLY A 255 19.79 -0.89 9.75
CA GLY A 255 18.52 -1.37 9.23
C GLY A 255 18.38 -1.14 7.74
N ASP A 256 19.48 -1.05 6.99
CA ASP A 256 19.43 -0.97 5.53
C ASP A 256 18.84 -2.25 4.92
N ILE A 257 18.32 -2.11 3.71
CA ILE A 257 17.71 -3.22 2.97
C ILE A 257 18.68 -3.65 1.89
N ASP A 258 19.02 -4.94 1.89
CA ASP A 258 19.91 -5.52 0.88
C ASP A 258 19.34 -5.36 -0.53
N THR A 259 20.24 -5.06 -1.47
CA THR A 259 19.88 -4.72 -2.85
C THR A 259 19.10 -5.85 -3.54
N TRP A 260 19.42 -7.12 -3.25
CA TRP A 260 18.69 -8.25 -3.82
C TRP A 260 17.23 -8.29 -3.35
N ILE A 261 16.96 -7.96 -2.07
CA ILE A 261 15.59 -7.89 -1.52
C ILE A 261 14.81 -6.83 -2.30
N LYS A 262 15.42 -5.67 -2.55
CA LYS A 262 14.80 -4.59 -3.33
C LYS A 262 14.42 -5.06 -4.72
N PHE A 263 15.36 -5.66 -5.45
CA PHE A 263 15.11 -6.12 -6.83
C PHE A 263 14.06 -7.22 -6.89
N VAL A 264 14.11 -8.21 -6.01
CA VAL A 264 13.16 -9.32 -6.02
C VAL A 264 11.75 -8.83 -5.64
N CYS A 265 11.60 -7.98 -4.62
CA CYS A 265 10.30 -7.40 -4.28
C CYS A 265 9.76 -6.51 -5.41
N ALA A 266 10.61 -5.65 -5.98
CA ALA A 266 10.21 -4.75 -7.06
C ALA A 266 9.74 -5.52 -8.32
N LEU A 267 10.45 -6.57 -8.72
CA LEU A 267 10.04 -7.45 -9.82
C LEU A 267 8.76 -8.21 -9.49
N THR A 268 8.60 -8.68 -8.26
CA THR A 268 7.41 -9.42 -7.81
C THR A 268 6.17 -8.53 -7.79
N MET A 269 6.30 -7.29 -7.30
CA MET A 269 5.25 -6.25 -7.35
C MET A 269 4.85 -5.93 -8.78
N ALA A 270 5.83 -5.74 -9.66
CA ALA A 270 5.58 -5.46 -11.07
C ALA A 270 4.89 -6.64 -11.77
N ALA A 271 5.31 -7.88 -11.49
CA ALA A 271 4.69 -9.09 -12.01
C ALA A 271 3.25 -9.27 -11.52
N GLY A 272 2.98 -9.03 -10.23
CA GLY A 272 1.63 -9.00 -9.69
C GLY A 272 0.79 -7.93 -10.38
N THR A 273 1.33 -6.72 -10.52
CA THR A 273 0.64 -5.62 -11.23
C THR A 273 0.31 -5.99 -12.67
N ALA A 274 1.22 -6.68 -13.36
CA ALA A 274 1.04 -7.14 -14.73
C ALA A 274 -0.05 -8.22 -14.85
N ALA A 275 -0.25 -9.06 -13.82
CA ALA A 275 -1.33 -10.04 -13.76
C ALA A 275 -2.72 -9.36 -13.61
N GLY A 276 -2.75 -8.19 -12.98
CA GLY A 276 -3.90 -7.30 -12.89
C GLY A 276 -4.94 -7.68 -11.83
N GLY A 277 -5.96 -6.83 -11.65
CA GLY A 277 -6.91 -6.92 -10.53
C GLY A 277 -8.36 -6.76 -10.95
N TRP A 278 -8.79 -7.43 -12.02
CA TRP A 278 -10.03 -7.11 -12.76
C TRP A 278 -11.30 -7.03 -11.91
N ARG A 279 -11.44 -7.87 -10.88
CA ARG A 279 -12.57 -7.83 -9.96
C ARG A 279 -12.65 -6.49 -9.23
N ILE A 280 -11.52 -6.00 -8.73
CA ILE A 280 -11.40 -4.74 -7.98
C ILE A 280 -11.46 -3.53 -8.92
N ILE A 281 -10.79 -3.59 -10.08
CA ILE A 281 -10.81 -2.54 -11.11
C ILE A 281 -12.26 -2.19 -11.49
N ARG A 282 -13.11 -3.21 -11.69
CA ARG A 282 -14.53 -3.02 -12.01
C ARG A 282 -15.31 -2.34 -10.89
N THR A 283 -14.97 -2.58 -9.62
CA THR A 283 -15.62 -1.93 -8.48
C THR A 283 -15.20 -0.47 -8.35
N MET A 284 -13.90 -0.16 -8.46
CA MET A 284 -13.36 1.18 -8.21
C MET A 284 -13.69 2.21 -9.32
N GLY A 285 -13.63 1.83 -10.60
CA GLY A 285 -13.70 2.80 -11.71
C GLY A 285 -15.09 3.37 -12.04
N HIS A 286 -16.18 2.68 -11.71
CA HIS A 286 -17.53 3.06 -12.17
C HIS A 286 -18.55 3.28 -11.04
N LYS A 287 -18.27 2.82 -9.82
CA LYS A 287 -19.29 2.80 -8.75
C LYS A 287 -19.30 4.07 -7.90
N MET A 288 -18.16 4.73 -7.68
CA MET A 288 -18.07 5.86 -6.73
C MET A 288 -18.46 7.23 -7.32
N VAL A 289 -17.81 7.64 -8.42
CA VAL A 289 -17.99 8.95 -9.07
C VAL A 289 -17.87 8.76 -10.59
N LYS A 290 -18.66 9.49 -11.38
CA LYS A 290 -18.50 9.52 -12.85
C LYS A 290 -17.28 10.39 -13.22
N LEU A 291 -16.23 9.75 -13.72
CA LEU A 291 -14.95 10.41 -14.00
C LEU A 291 -14.84 10.88 -15.45
N HIS A 292 -14.23 12.05 -15.62
CA HIS A 292 -13.69 12.57 -16.87
C HIS A 292 -12.17 12.70 -16.71
N PRO A 293 -11.37 12.84 -17.79
CA PRO A 293 -9.92 12.86 -17.68
C PRO A 293 -9.36 13.87 -16.67
N ILE A 294 -9.96 15.06 -16.59
CA ILE A 294 -9.59 16.08 -15.60
C ILE A 294 -9.80 15.62 -14.15
N HIS A 295 -10.86 14.86 -13.88
CA HIS A 295 -11.13 14.31 -12.55
C HIS A 295 -10.10 13.23 -12.19
N GLY A 296 -9.79 12.36 -13.15
CA GLY A 296 -8.77 11.32 -12.98
C GLY A 296 -7.40 11.92 -12.70
N PHE A 297 -7.00 12.92 -13.50
CA PHE A 297 -5.76 13.66 -13.29
C PHE A 297 -5.68 14.29 -11.89
N ALA A 298 -6.73 14.98 -11.46
CA ALA A 298 -6.78 15.61 -10.14
C ALA A 298 -6.67 14.59 -9.00
N ALA A 299 -7.41 13.47 -9.09
CA ALA A 299 -7.42 12.44 -8.06
C ALA A 299 -6.07 11.70 -7.96
N GLU A 300 -5.53 11.25 -9.10
CA GLU A 300 -4.26 10.53 -9.17
C GLU A 300 -3.10 11.41 -8.71
N THR A 301 -3.02 12.67 -9.16
CA THR A 301 -1.95 13.60 -8.75
C THR A 301 -2.01 13.89 -7.25
N SER A 302 -3.21 14.08 -6.71
CA SER A 302 -3.40 14.37 -5.28
C SER A 302 -3.00 13.17 -4.42
N ALA A 303 -3.49 11.97 -4.77
CA ALA A 303 -3.17 10.76 -4.04
C ALA A 303 -1.68 10.42 -4.14
N ALA A 304 -1.10 10.46 -5.35
CA ALA A 304 0.30 10.19 -5.59
C ALA A 304 1.20 11.14 -4.80
N THR A 305 0.90 12.44 -4.78
CA THR A 305 1.64 13.43 -3.97
C THR A 305 1.63 13.06 -2.49
N VAL A 306 0.45 12.77 -1.92
CA VAL A 306 0.33 12.39 -0.51
C VAL A 306 1.09 11.09 -0.21
N ILE A 307 1.00 10.09 -1.09
CA ILE A 307 1.72 8.81 -0.92
C ILE A 307 3.23 9.01 -1.01
N THR A 308 3.73 9.75 -2.01
CA THR A 308 5.16 9.99 -2.18
C THR A 308 5.74 10.75 -0.98
N LEU A 309 5.04 11.80 -0.50
CA LEU A 309 5.47 12.54 0.69
C LEU A 309 5.51 11.64 1.92
N ALA A 310 4.45 10.88 2.18
CA ALA A 310 4.43 9.91 3.29
C ALA A 310 5.57 8.88 3.16
N SER A 311 5.80 8.35 1.95
CA SER A 311 6.86 7.36 1.67
C SER A 311 8.25 7.94 1.91
N SER A 312 8.51 9.19 1.52
CA SER A 312 9.78 9.87 1.77
C SER A 312 10.06 10.10 3.25
N LEU A 313 9.00 10.22 4.06
CA LEU A 313 9.07 10.30 5.52
C LEU A 313 9.10 8.91 6.19
N GLY A 314 9.09 7.83 5.39
CA GLY A 314 9.07 6.45 5.90
C GLY A 314 7.73 6.04 6.52
N ILE A 315 6.65 6.77 6.25
CA ILE A 315 5.32 6.50 6.80
C ILE A 315 4.60 5.48 5.90
N PRO A 316 4.30 4.25 6.37
CA PRO A 316 3.49 3.31 5.63
C PRO A 316 2.05 3.84 5.57
N VAL A 317 1.52 3.99 4.35
CA VAL A 317 0.15 4.47 4.14
C VAL A 317 -0.64 3.47 3.31
N SER A 318 -1.96 3.56 3.39
CA SER A 318 -2.84 2.83 2.49
C SER A 318 -3.04 3.59 1.19
N THR A 319 -2.46 3.06 0.12
CA THR A 319 -2.66 3.59 -1.23
C THR A 319 -4.12 3.52 -1.64
N THR A 320 -4.80 2.39 -1.35
CA THR A 320 -6.24 2.17 -1.59
C THR A 320 -7.12 3.20 -0.90
N HIS A 321 -6.89 3.47 0.39
CA HIS A 321 -7.72 4.44 1.12
C HIS A 321 -7.48 5.86 0.57
N ASN A 322 -6.21 6.20 0.31
CA ASN A 322 -5.86 7.54 -0.15
C ASN A 322 -6.42 7.86 -1.54
N ILE A 323 -6.23 6.99 -2.55
CA ILE A 323 -6.79 7.24 -3.89
C ILE A 323 -8.31 7.26 -3.88
N SER A 324 -8.95 6.36 -3.11
CA SER A 324 -10.41 6.35 -2.96
C SER A 324 -10.90 7.68 -2.41
N SER A 325 -10.23 8.20 -1.37
CA SER A 325 -10.57 9.47 -0.77
C SER A 325 -10.26 10.67 -1.65
N ALA A 326 -9.18 10.65 -2.42
CA ALA A 326 -8.91 11.68 -3.42
C ALA A 326 -10.00 11.72 -4.51
N ILE A 327 -10.48 10.57 -4.98
CA ILE A 327 -11.62 10.47 -5.91
C ILE A 327 -12.89 11.06 -5.28
N MET A 328 -13.16 10.76 -3.99
CA MET A 328 -14.28 11.34 -3.26
C MET A 328 -14.17 12.86 -3.11
N GLY A 329 -12.97 13.39 -2.84
CA GLY A 329 -12.69 14.82 -2.75
C GLY A 329 -12.93 15.54 -4.08
N VAL A 330 -12.41 14.98 -5.18
CA VAL A 330 -12.64 15.47 -6.55
C VAL A 330 -14.13 15.46 -6.91
N GLY A 331 -14.86 14.39 -6.55
CA GLY A 331 -16.30 14.31 -6.75
C GLY A 331 -17.06 15.39 -5.96
N SER A 332 -16.67 15.59 -4.70
CA SER A 332 -17.28 16.55 -3.78
C SER A 332 -17.06 18.00 -4.22
N ALA A 333 -15.90 18.32 -4.82
CA ALA A 333 -15.61 19.65 -5.38
C ALA A 333 -16.57 20.06 -6.50
N LYS A 334 -17.16 19.09 -7.21
CA LYS A 334 -18.23 19.37 -8.18
C LYS A 334 -19.58 19.56 -7.49
N ARG A 335 -19.95 18.61 -6.63
CA ARG A 335 -21.15 18.61 -5.78
C ARG A 335 -21.10 17.40 -4.85
N LEU A 336 -21.57 17.54 -3.61
CA LEU A 336 -21.62 16.44 -2.64
C LEU A 336 -22.43 15.23 -3.14
N ASN A 337 -23.50 15.46 -3.90
CA ASN A 337 -24.36 14.41 -4.47
C ASN A 337 -23.74 13.69 -5.68
N ALA A 338 -22.54 14.07 -6.12
CA ALA A 338 -21.82 13.33 -7.18
C ALA A 338 -21.16 12.05 -6.65
N VAL A 339 -20.96 11.95 -5.33
CA VAL A 339 -20.38 10.80 -4.66
C VAL A 339 -21.50 9.85 -4.23
N LYS A 340 -21.37 8.55 -4.55
CA LYS A 340 -22.31 7.53 -4.07
C LYS A 340 -21.96 7.09 -2.65
N TRP A 341 -22.48 7.80 -1.66
CA TRP A 341 -22.18 7.57 -0.23
C TRP A 341 -22.47 6.14 0.25
N SER A 342 -23.46 5.45 -0.31
CA SER A 342 -23.75 4.04 0.02
C SER A 342 -22.62 3.09 -0.37
N VAL A 343 -21.79 3.44 -1.37
CA VAL A 343 -20.60 2.69 -1.76
C VAL A 343 -19.44 3.04 -0.81
N VAL A 344 -19.30 4.32 -0.49
CA VAL A 344 -18.28 4.82 0.45
C VAL A 344 -18.41 4.17 1.82
N GLU A 345 -19.63 4.10 2.35
CA GLU A 345 -19.91 3.46 3.64
C GLU A 345 -19.46 2.00 3.66
N ARG A 346 -19.79 1.23 2.62
CA ARG A 346 -19.35 -0.17 2.48
C ARG A 346 -17.83 -0.32 2.43
N MET A 347 -17.14 0.64 1.80
CA MET A 347 -15.68 0.65 1.74
C MET A 347 -15.07 0.93 3.11
N ILE A 348 -15.58 1.93 3.84
CA ILE A 348 -15.11 2.26 5.20
C ILE A 348 -15.26 1.05 6.11
N TRP A 349 -16.38 0.31 6.04
CA TRP A 349 -16.54 -0.93 6.80
C TRP A 349 -15.49 -1.98 6.45
N ALA A 350 -15.20 -2.18 5.16
CA ALA A 350 -14.12 -3.08 4.73
C ALA A 350 -12.74 -2.63 5.24
N TRP A 351 -12.50 -1.32 5.28
CA TRP A 351 -11.24 -0.73 5.78
C TRP A 351 -11.05 -0.99 7.27
N VAL A 352 -12.09 -0.71 8.08
CA VAL A 352 -12.08 -0.94 9.53
C VAL A 352 -11.95 -2.43 9.85
N LEU A 353 -12.64 -3.29 9.10
CA LEU A 353 -12.62 -4.74 9.33
C LEU A 353 -11.29 -5.40 8.94
N THR A 354 -10.48 -4.77 8.09
CA THR A 354 -9.26 -5.39 7.53
C THR A 354 -8.23 -5.74 8.59
N LEU A 355 -7.94 -4.80 9.51
CA LEU A 355 -7.01 -5.02 10.63
C LEU A 355 -7.43 -6.19 11.54
N PRO A 356 -8.64 -6.19 12.13
CA PRO A 356 -9.06 -7.26 13.04
C PRO A 356 -9.29 -8.59 12.31
N ALA A 357 -9.75 -8.59 11.06
CA ALA A 357 -9.96 -9.84 10.34
C ALA A 357 -8.64 -10.53 9.97
N ALA A 358 -7.67 -9.80 9.41
CA ALA A 358 -6.35 -10.35 9.12
C ALA A 358 -5.61 -10.78 10.40
N GLY A 359 -5.71 -9.98 11.46
CA GLY A 359 -5.14 -10.32 12.77
C GLY A 359 -5.81 -11.53 13.42
N GLY A 360 -7.13 -11.65 13.33
CA GLY A 360 -7.86 -12.80 13.83
C GLY A 360 -7.44 -14.10 13.13
N VAL A 361 -7.27 -14.08 11.80
CA VAL A 361 -6.75 -15.24 11.06
C VAL A 361 -5.35 -15.59 11.53
N ALA A 362 -4.44 -14.62 11.63
CA ALA A 362 -3.07 -14.86 12.07
C ALA A 362 -2.98 -15.39 13.52
N TYR A 363 -3.80 -14.85 14.42
CA TYR A 363 -3.91 -15.31 15.81
C TYR A 363 -4.39 -16.77 15.88
N LEU A 364 -5.46 -17.11 15.15
CA LEU A 364 -6.00 -18.47 15.11
C LEU A 364 -5.00 -19.47 14.51
N MET A 365 -4.18 -19.05 13.55
CA MET A 365 -3.12 -19.90 13.00
C MET A 365 -2.04 -20.21 14.04
N ILE A 366 -1.66 -19.24 14.89
CA ILE A 366 -0.71 -19.48 15.98
C ILE A 366 -1.30 -20.46 17.00
N GLU A 367 -2.55 -20.27 17.41
CA GLU A 367 -3.21 -21.19 18.35
C GLU A 367 -3.32 -22.61 17.77
N LEU A 368 -3.60 -22.72 16.47
CA LEU A 368 -3.59 -24.03 15.79
C LEU A 368 -2.20 -24.67 15.83
N PHE A 369 -1.15 -23.93 15.52
CA PHE A 369 0.23 -24.45 15.60
C PHE A 369 0.62 -24.85 17.02
N ARG A 370 0.15 -24.12 18.03
CA ARG A 370 0.35 -24.51 19.44
C ARG A 370 -0.32 -25.85 19.75
N VAL A 371 -1.58 -26.03 19.36
CA VAL A 371 -2.30 -27.30 19.56
C VAL A 371 -1.63 -28.47 18.82
N LEU A 372 -1.03 -28.20 17.66
CA LEU A 372 -0.27 -29.19 16.89
C LEU A 372 1.17 -29.43 17.41
N GLY A 373 1.59 -28.74 18.48
CA GLY A 373 2.91 -28.89 19.09
C GLY A 373 4.07 -28.24 18.31
N TRP A 374 3.79 -27.22 17.51
CA TRP A 374 4.76 -26.53 16.65
C TRP A 374 5.36 -25.23 17.25
N THR A 375 4.84 -24.76 18.39
CA THR A 375 5.27 -23.51 19.05
C THR A 375 5.76 -23.74 20.46
#